data_AF-K2E3N7-F1
#
_entry.id   AF-K2E3N7-F1
#
_cell.length_a   1.000
_cell.length_b   1.000
_cell.length_c   1.000
_cell.angle_alpha   90.00
_cell.angle_beta   90.00
_cell.angle_gamma   90.00
#
_symmetry.space_group_name_H-M   'P 1'
#
loop_
_entity.id
_entity.type
_entity.pdbx_description
1 polymer ?
#
loop_
_entity_poly.entity_id
_entity_poly.type
_entity_poly.pdbx_seq_one_letter_code
_entity_poly.pdbx_strand_id
1 'polypeptide(L)'
;MLQDDIKKFFQIIYGNNAPGYLTIWNRKNFRTKWFKAANLGEASKVASGLSQNKDVYFGIGLRKTQLDERKRGTGEDVIVLPALWLDVDIYDAKAHVKTDLPRDLETAKEILNKFKLKPTITIHTGHGLNPLYLFKDLWVFKNENDNVEAKELSFNFNKALIKIFKESGYHLDNVADLSRVIRIPYTTNFKTTPVPVKIINCDLESKYTLDEIKAAINEILS
;
A
#
# COMPACT_ATOMS: atom_id res chain seq x y z
N MET A 1 0.04 -20.41 11.08
CA MET A 1 -0.57 -19.16 11.61
C MET A 1 -0.02 -17.95 10.87
N LEU A 2 1.12 -17.33 11.25
CA LEU A 2 1.58 -16.08 10.61
C LEU A 2 1.77 -16.19 9.08
N GLN A 3 2.44 -17.25 8.59
CA GLN A 3 2.57 -17.49 7.16
C GLN A 3 1.21 -17.57 6.45
N ASP A 4 0.24 -18.26 7.05
CA ASP A 4 -1.09 -18.45 6.45
C ASP A 4 -1.87 -17.13 6.39
N ASP A 5 -1.74 -16.29 7.42
CA ASP A 5 -2.39 -14.97 7.47
C ASP A 5 -1.80 -14.03 6.42
N ILE A 6 -0.47 -14.01 6.25
CA ILE A 6 0.20 -13.27 5.18
C ILE A 6 -0.24 -13.78 3.80
N LYS A 7 -0.32 -15.11 3.63
CA LYS A 7 -0.76 -15.71 2.37
C LYS A 7 -2.20 -15.30 2.03
N LYS A 8 -3.13 -15.39 2.99
CA LYS A 8 -4.52 -14.98 2.83
C LYS A 8 -4.62 -13.50 2.44
N PHE A 9 -3.84 -12.63 3.10
CA PHE A 9 -3.78 -11.21 2.75
C PHE A 9 -3.32 -11.00 1.30
N PHE A 10 -2.27 -11.67 0.84
CA PHE A 10 -1.85 -11.58 -0.56
C PHE A 10 -2.91 -12.14 -1.52
N GLN A 11 -3.63 -13.21 -1.15
CA GLN A 11 -4.71 -13.76 -1.96
C GLN A 11 -5.89 -12.80 -2.08
N ILE A 12 -6.21 -12.04 -1.02
CA ILE A 12 -7.24 -11.00 -1.04
C ILE A 12 -6.89 -9.90 -2.04
N ILE A 13 -5.61 -9.51 -2.10
CA ILE A 13 -5.13 -8.40 -2.94
C ILE A 13 -4.93 -8.82 -4.40
N TYR A 14 -4.31 -9.97 -4.64
CA TYR A 14 -3.87 -10.38 -5.99
C TYR A 14 -4.66 -11.55 -6.58
N GLY A 15 -5.50 -12.23 -5.79
CA GLY A 15 -6.02 -13.53 -6.16
C GLY A 15 -4.92 -14.60 -6.21
N ASN A 16 -5.20 -15.72 -6.88
CA ASN A 16 -4.27 -16.87 -6.92
C ASN A 16 -3.38 -16.92 -8.17
N ASN A 17 -3.75 -16.22 -9.24
CA ASN A 17 -3.16 -16.39 -10.57
C ASN A 17 -2.70 -15.08 -11.21
N ALA A 18 -2.44 -14.04 -10.40
CA ALA A 18 -1.92 -12.78 -10.93
C ALA A 18 -0.59 -13.00 -11.68
N PRO A 19 -0.37 -12.29 -12.82
CA PRO A 19 0.88 -12.36 -13.52
C PRO A 19 1.97 -11.54 -12.81
N GLY A 20 3.22 -11.72 -13.25
CA GLY A 20 4.35 -10.93 -12.78
C GLY A 20 4.93 -11.38 -11.44
N TYR A 21 5.65 -10.45 -10.82
CA TYR A 21 6.49 -10.70 -9.65
C TYR A 21 6.10 -9.80 -8.49
N LEU A 22 5.88 -10.43 -7.33
CA LEU A 22 5.70 -9.78 -6.04
C LEU A 22 7.07 -9.49 -5.41
N THR A 23 7.24 -8.24 -4.97
CA THR A 23 8.39 -7.78 -4.20
C THR A 23 8.18 -8.09 -2.71
N ILE A 24 9.14 -8.75 -2.06
CA ILE A 24 9.28 -8.75 -0.59
C ILE A 24 10.57 -8.04 -0.25
N TRP A 25 10.48 -6.87 0.38
CA TRP A 25 11.62 -6.04 0.72
C TRP A 25 11.81 -5.95 2.22
N ASN A 26 13.04 -5.93 2.69
CA ASN A 26 13.34 -5.71 4.10
C ASN A 26 14.27 -4.51 4.29
N ARG A 27 13.95 -3.69 5.28
CA ARG A 27 14.66 -2.41 5.50
C ARG A 27 16.06 -2.61 6.07
N LYS A 28 16.26 -3.63 6.92
CA LYS A 28 17.50 -3.81 7.70
C LYS A 28 18.76 -3.94 6.82
N ASN A 29 18.66 -4.64 5.69
CA ASN A 29 19.79 -4.82 4.77
C ASN A 29 19.50 -4.33 3.34
N PHE A 30 18.37 -3.63 3.14
CA PHE A 30 17.93 -3.09 1.86
C PHE A 30 17.89 -4.16 0.74
N ARG A 31 17.51 -5.40 1.07
CA ARG A 31 17.38 -6.49 0.10
C ARG A 31 15.95 -6.79 -0.28
N THR A 32 15.79 -7.08 -1.55
CA THR A 32 14.57 -7.52 -2.20
C THR A 32 14.64 -9.01 -2.51
N LYS A 33 13.55 -9.70 -2.24
CA LYS A 33 13.28 -11.04 -2.75
C LYS A 33 12.07 -10.98 -3.68
N TRP A 34 12.15 -11.73 -4.77
CA TRP A 34 11.15 -11.72 -5.84
C TRP A 34 10.47 -13.06 -5.91
N PHE A 35 9.15 -13.06 -6.02
CA PHE A 35 8.35 -14.27 -6.14
C PHE A 35 7.39 -14.10 -7.29
N LYS A 36 7.16 -15.14 -8.09
CA LYS A 36 6.03 -15.13 -9.02
C LYS A 36 4.75 -14.90 -8.22
N ALA A 37 3.90 -13.98 -8.67
CA ALA A 37 2.65 -13.68 -7.97
C ALA A 37 1.69 -14.89 -7.92
N ALA A 38 1.82 -15.83 -8.86
CA ALA A 38 1.16 -17.14 -8.81
C ALA A 38 1.70 -18.09 -7.71
N ASN A 39 2.79 -17.75 -7.00
CA ASN A 39 3.36 -18.54 -5.90
C ASN A 39 3.40 -17.74 -4.59
N LEU A 40 2.23 -17.36 -4.09
CA LEU A 40 2.09 -16.65 -2.81
C LEU A 40 2.51 -17.47 -1.59
N GLY A 41 2.56 -18.81 -1.72
CA GLY A 41 3.00 -19.70 -0.63
C GLY A 41 4.48 -19.50 -0.28
N GLU A 42 5.34 -19.36 -1.28
CA GLU A 42 6.76 -19.10 -1.05
C GLU A 42 7.00 -17.67 -0.54
N ALA A 43 6.31 -16.68 -1.14
CA ALA A 43 6.41 -15.29 -0.72
C ALA A 43 6.02 -15.10 0.76
N SER A 44 4.90 -15.70 1.19
CA SER A 44 4.43 -15.64 2.58
C SER A 44 5.36 -16.37 3.55
N LYS A 45 5.90 -17.53 3.17
CA LYS A 45 6.90 -18.26 3.98
C LYS A 45 8.12 -17.39 4.25
N VAL A 46 8.66 -16.77 3.21
CA VAL A 46 9.85 -15.90 3.32
C VAL A 46 9.54 -14.63 4.11
N ALA A 47 8.40 -14.00 3.85
CA ALA A 47 7.97 -12.81 4.60
C ALA A 47 7.87 -13.12 6.11
N SER A 48 7.22 -14.23 6.47
CA SER A 48 7.08 -14.68 7.85
C SER A 48 8.41 -14.99 8.53
N GLY A 49 9.39 -15.54 7.79
CA GLY A 49 10.73 -15.80 8.32
C GLY A 49 11.51 -14.51 8.56
N LEU A 50 11.44 -13.56 7.61
CA LEU A 50 12.12 -12.27 7.74
C LEU A 50 11.53 -11.40 8.87
N SER A 51 10.23 -11.48 9.11
CA SER A 51 9.53 -10.63 10.08
C SER A 51 9.86 -10.93 11.54
N GLN A 52 10.59 -12.01 11.83
CA GLN A 52 11.02 -12.34 13.19
C GLN A 52 11.92 -11.26 13.81
N ASN A 53 12.71 -10.54 13.00
CA ASN A 53 13.65 -9.54 13.51
C ASN A 53 13.95 -8.40 12.51
N LYS A 54 13.08 -8.18 11.52
CA LYS A 54 13.24 -7.14 10.50
C LYS A 54 11.89 -6.52 10.15
N ASP A 55 11.89 -5.23 9.81
CA ASP A 55 10.77 -4.63 9.09
C ASP A 55 10.67 -5.24 7.69
N VAL A 56 9.51 -5.82 7.38
CA VAL A 56 9.24 -6.46 6.09
C VAL A 56 8.09 -5.76 5.39
N TYR A 57 8.28 -5.54 4.10
CA TYR A 57 7.37 -4.83 3.23
C TYR A 57 7.09 -5.67 1.99
N PHE A 58 5.94 -5.44 1.37
CA PHE A 58 5.63 -5.94 0.04
C PHE A 58 5.47 -4.78 -0.94
N GLY A 59 5.83 -4.98 -2.20
CA GLY A 59 5.52 -4.04 -3.28
C GLY A 59 4.08 -4.17 -3.70
N ILE A 60 3.31 -3.07 -3.68
CA ILE A 60 1.88 -3.11 -4.01
C ILE A 60 1.63 -3.42 -5.49
N GLY A 61 2.43 -2.85 -6.39
CA GLY A 61 2.41 -3.20 -7.81
C GLY A 61 3.24 -4.44 -8.12
N LEU A 62 2.69 -5.35 -8.93
CA LEU A 62 3.43 -6.51 -9.44
C LEU A 62 4.20 -6.13 -10.69
N ARG A 63 5.38 -6.71 -10.84
CA ARG A 63 6.33 -6.33 -11.89
C ARG A 63 6.45 -7.35 -12.99
N LYS A 64 6.85 -6.88 -14.18
CA LYS A 64 7.03 -7.74 -15.36
C LYS A 64 8.11 -8.79 -15.15
N THR A 65 9.19 -8.41 -14.50
CA THR A 65 10.38 -9.24 -14.27
C THR A 65 10.86 -9.13 -12.84
N GLN A 66 11.55 -10.18 -12.38
CA GLN A 66 12.39 -10.06 -11.19
C GLN A 66 13.64 -9.24 -11.51
N LEU A 67 14.18 -8.57 -10.49
CA LEU A 67 15.40 -7.78 -10.59
C LEU A 67 16.48 -8.32 -9.65
N ASP A 68 17.64 -7.69 -9.69
CA ASP A 68 18.70 -7.92 -8.70
C ASP A 68 18.20 -7.69 -7.26
N GLU A 69 18.77 -8.41 -6.28
CA GLU A 69 18.37 -8.35 -4.88
C GLU A 69 18.59 -6.96 -4.23
N ARG A 70 19.40 -6.09 -4.81
CA ARG A 70 19.62 -4.71 -4.32
C ARG A 70 18.69 -3.70 -4.98
N LYS A 71 17.86 -4.13 -5.93
CA LYS A 71 16.90 -3.28 -6.63
C LYS A 71 15.49 -3.56 -6.11
N ARG A 72 14.70 -2.49 -5.98
CA ARG A 72 13.24 -2.59 -5.73
C ARG A 72 12.42 -2.42 -7.01
N GLY A 73 13.01 -1.91 -8.09
CA GLY A 73 12.31 -1.51 -9.31
C GLY A 73 11.74 -0.08 -9.21
N THR A 74 11.15 0.40 -10.31
CA THR A 74 10.56 1.76 -10.43
C THR A 74 9.08 1.66 -10.78
N GLY A 75 8.39 2.76 -11.10
CA GLY A 75 7.01 2.63 -11.60
C GLY A 75 6.93 2.01 -13.01
N GLU A 76 8.03 2.03 -13.77
CA GLU A 76 8.08 1.65 -15.18
C GLU A 76 7.89 0.16 -15.44
N ASP A 77 8.33 -0.69 -14.51
CA ASP A 77 8.29 -2.14 -14.65
C ASP A 77 7.07 -2.79 -13.99
N VAL A 78 6.14 -1.99 -13.46
CA VAL A 78 4.86 -2.45 -12.90
C VAL A 78 3.88 -2.77 -14.02
N ILE A 79 3.27 -3.94 -13.95
CA ILE A 79 2.29 -4.46 -14.93
C ILE A 79 0.96 -4.87 -14.29
N VAL A 80 0.84 -4.83 -12.96
CA VAL A 80 -0.41 -5.10 -12.27
C VAL A 80 -0.55 -4.18 -11.07
N LEU A 81 -1.72 -3.60 -10.90
CA LEU A 81 -2.11 -2.91 -9.67
C LEU A 81 -3.40 -3.50 -9.08
N PRO A 82 -3.43 -3.79 -7.77
CA PRO A 82 -4.64 -4.24 -7.09
C PRO A 82 -5.45 -3.10 -6.48
N ALA A 83 -4.84 -1.92 -6.29
CA ALA A 83 -5.39 -0.85 -5.48
C ALA A 83 -4.65 0.47 -5.69
N LEU A 84 -5.26 1.55 -5.19
CA LEU A 84 -4.55 2.77 -4.81
C LEU A 84 -4.30 2.79 -3.29
N TRP A 85 -3.34 3.58 -2.83
CA TRP A 85 -2.89 3.58 -1.44
C TRP A 85 -2.49 4.98 -0.96
N LEU A 86 -2.41 5.11 0.37
CA LEU A 86 -1.87 6.30 1.05
C LEU A 86 -0.90 5.87 2.17
N ASP A 87 -0.07 6.80 2.62
CA ASP A 87 0.76 6.67 3.83
C ASP A 87 0.42 7.81 4.78
N VAL A 88 -0.50 7.54 5.72
CA VAL A 88 -1.02 8.53 6.66
C VAL A 88 -0.27 8.38 7.97
N ASP A 89 0.70 9.24 8.23
CA ASP A 89 1.42 9.25 9.49
C ASP A 89 0.56 9.85 10.62
N ILE A 90 0.63 9.23 11.80
CA ILE A 90 0.03 9.75 13.04
C ILE A 90 1.14 10.35 13.87
N TYR A 91 0.94 11.55 14.42
CA TYR A 91 1.95 12.27 15.17
C TYR A 91 2.53 11.42 16.31
N ASP A 92 3.83 11.18 16.23
CA ASP A 92 4.63 10.50 17.25
C ASP A 92 6.04 11.09 17.16
N ALA A 93 6.44 11.87 18.16
CA ALA A 93 7.73 12.55 18.17
C ALA A 93 8.95 11.60 18.12
N LYS A 94 8.78 10.31 18.43
CA LYS A 94 9.84 9.30 18.31
C LYS A 94 9.88 8.66 16.92
N ALA A 95 8.74 8.64 16.21
CA ALA A 95 8.65 8.00 14.90
C ALA A 95 8.75 9.00 13.75
N HIS A 96 8.29 10.24 13.91
CA HIS A 96 8.12 11.19 12.81
C HIS A 96 8.62 12.59 13.17
N VAL A 97 9.24 13.23 12.18
CA VAL A 97 9.79 14.59 12.31
C VAL A 97 8.71 15.66 12.09
N LYS A 98 7.69 15.35 11.27
CA LYS A 98 6.60 16.29 10.96
C LYS A 98 5.68 16.47 12.17
N THR A 99 5.26 17.71 12.41
CA THR A 99 4.46 18.09 13.57
C THR A 99 3.00 18.41 13.23
N ASP A 100 2.74 18.69 11.96
CA ASP A 100 1.44 18.91 11.35
C ASP A 100 0.78 17.59 10.93
N LEU A 101 0.82 16.58 11.79
CA LEU A 101 0.20 15.26 11.57
C LEU A 101 -1.04 15.09 12.48
N PRO A 102 -2.04 14.29 12.08
CA PRO A 102 -3.16 13.92 12.95
C PRO A 102 -2.64 13.39 14.29
N ARG A 103 -3.27 13.81 15.40
CA ARG A 103 -2.82 13.45 16.75
C ARG A 103 -3.24 12.06 17.18
N ASP A 104 -4.26 11.51 16.52
CA ASP A 104 -4.80 10.18 16.79
C ASP A 104 -5.43 9.58 15.53
N LEU A 105 -5.78 8.29 15.65
CA LEU A 105 -6.35 7.50 14.56
C LEU A 105 -7.74 7.97 14.14
N GLU A 106 -8.54 8.48 15.08
CA GLU A 106 -9.92 8.89 14.78
C GLU A 106 -9.91 10.15 13.93
N THR A 107 -9.08 11.14 14.27
CA THR A 107 -8.85 12.33 13.44
C THR A 107 -8.43 11.95 12.03
N ALA A 108 -7.48 11.02 11.87
CA ALA A 108 -7.05 10.57 10.55
C ALA A 108 -8.19 9.89 9.76
N LYS A 109 -9.02 9.07 10.42
CA LYS A 109 -10.18 8.42 9.79
C LYS A 109 -11.25 9.44 9.40
N GLU A 110 -11.52 10.44 10.24
CA GLU A 110 -12.47 11.51 9.95
C GLU A 110 -12.05 12.30 8.70
N ILE A 111 -10.76 12.61 8.57
CA ILE A 111 -10.22 13.28 7.38
C ILE A 111 -10.34 12.38 6.15
N LEU A 112 -9.99 11.09 6.26
CA LEU A 112 -10.15 10.12 5.16
C LEU A 112 -11.60 9.99 4.71
N ASN A 113 -12.57 10.08 5.64
CA ASN A 113 -14.01 10.03 5.35
C ASN A 113 -14.54 11.26 4.62
N LYS A 114 -13.75 12.34 4.48
CA LYS A 114 -14.09 13.47 3.60
C LYS A 114 -13.94 13.12 2.12
N PHE A 115 -13.12 12.11 1.80
CA PHE A 115 -13.11 11.53 0.46
C PHE A 115 -14.32 10.61 0.30
N LYS A 116 -15.03 10.73 -0.84
CA LYS A 116 -16.29 10.02 -1.08
C LYS A 116 -16.16 8.50 -0.97
N LEU A 117 -15.02 7.95 -1.42
CA LEU A 117 -14.74 6.52 -1.32
C LEU A 117 -14.06 6.22 0.01
N LYS A 118 -14.38 5.06 0.60
CA LYS A 118 -13.75 4.58 1.83
C LYS A 118 -12.64 3.57 1.52
N PRO A 119 -11.57 3.49 2.34
CA PRO A 119 -10.59 2.43 2.19
C PRO A 119 -11.22 1.04 2.34
N THR A 120 -10.95 0.15 1.38
CA THR A 120 -11.33 -1.27 1.43
C THR A 120 -10.60 -1.99 2.58
N ILE A 121 -9.30 -1.73 2.72
CA ILE A 121 -8.46 -2.28 3.77
C ILE A 121 -7.71 -1.13 4.43
N THR A 122 -7.66 -1.11 5.76
CA THR A 122 -6.81 -0.17 6.50
C THR A 122 -5.80 -0.93 7.33
N ILE A 123 -4.52 -0.74 7.02
CA ILE A 123 -3.41 -1.34 7.76
C ILE A 123 -2.87 -0.31 8.76
N HIS A 124 -2.97 -0.59 10.05
CA HIS A 124 -2.27 0.16 11.09
C HIS A 124 -0.81 -0.30 11.17
N THR A 125 0.13 0.60 10.90
CA THR A 125 1.57 0.28 10.83
C THR A 125 2.29 0.42 12.17
N GLY A 126 1.60 0.89 13.21
CA GLY A 126 2.16 1.21 14.51
C GLY A 126 2.27 2.71 14.77
N HIS A 127 2.56 3.49 13.73
CA HIS A 127 2.72 4.96 13.82
C HIS A 127 1.95 5.68 12.70
N GLY A 128 0.96 5.02 12.10
CA GLY A 128 0.37 5.45 10.85
C GLY A 128 -0.64 4.45 10.30
N LEU A 129 -1.33 4.86 9.26
CA LEU A 129 -2.23 4.03 8.47
C LEU A 129 -1.71 3.89 7.04
N ASN A 130 -1.81 2.69 6.48
CA ASN A 130 -1.79 2.47 5.04
C ASN A 130 -3.19 2.02 4.58
N PRO A 131 -4.08 2.97 4.25
CA PRO A 131 -5.33 2.69 3.58
C PRO A 131 -5.09 2.17 2.15
N LEU A 132 -5.79 1.11 1.77
CA LEU A 132 -5.82 0.54 0.43
C LEU A 132 -7.25 0.64 -0.12
N TYR A 133 -7.36 1.19 -1.32
CA TYR A 133 -8.60 1.32 -2.08
C TYR A 133 -8.55 0.30 -3.22
N LEU A 134 -9.05 -0.91 -2.96
CA LEU A 134 -8.94 -2.00 -3.92
C LEU A 134 -9.80 -1.73 -5.15
N PHE A 135 -9.28 -2.10 -6.31
CA PHE A 135 -10.07 -2.13 -7.52
C PHE A 135 -11.06 -3.30 -7.47
N LYS A 136 -12.22 -3.13 -8.12
CA LYS A 136 -13.22 -4.19 -8.28
C LYS A 136 -12.62 -5.41 -8.97
N ASP A 137 -11.82 -5.16 -10.00
CA ASP A 137 -11.04 -6.15 -10.74
C ASP A 137 -9.55 -5.78 -10.68
N LEU A 138 -8.69 -6.80 -10.61
CA LEU A 138 -7.24 -6.62 -10.63
C LEU A 138 -6.83 -5.92 -11.94
N TRP A 139 -6.18 -4.76 -11.87
CA TRP A 139 -5.80 -4.01 -13.06
C TRP A 139 -4.50 -4.57 -13.63
N VAL A 140 -4.64 -5.50 -14.57
CA VAL A 140 -3.53 -6.07 -15.36
C VAL A 140 -3.32 -5.22 -16.61
N PHE A 141 -2.12 -4.66 -16.75
CA PHE A 141 -1.78 -3.77 -17.85
C PHE A 141 -1.60 -4.56 -19.15
N LYS A 142 -2.31 -4.14 -20.18
CA LYS A 142 -2.27 -4.71 -21.53
C LYS A 142 -1.13 -4.13 -22.36
N ASN A 143 -0.73 -2.90 -22.07
CA ASN A 143 0.31 -2.17 -22.79
C ASN A 143 0.90 -1.04 -21.91
N GLU A 144 1.84 -0.27 -22.47
CA GLU A 144 2.50 0.83 -21.77
C GLU A 144 1.58 2.01 -21.45
N ASN A 145 0.51 2.22 -22.22
CA ASN A 145 -0.46 3.29 -21.93
C ASN A 145 -1.19 3.03 -20.62
N ASP A 146 -1.50 1.78 -20.30
CA ASP A 146 -2.11 1.42 -18.99
C ASP A 146 -1.18 1.78 -17.83
N ASN A 147 0.15 1.65 -18.01
CA ASN A 147 1.12 2.06 -16.99
C ASN A 147 1.16 3.58 -16.81
N VAL A 148 1.11 4.34 -17.91
CA VAL A 148 1.01 5.81 -17.88
C VAL A 148 -0.29 6.25 -17.19
N GLU A 149 -1.42 5.66 -17.57
CA GLU A 149 -2.73 5.93 -16.98
C GLU A 149 -2.74 5.61 -15.47
N ALA A 150 -2.14 4.49 -15.08
CA ALA A 150 -2.03 4.11 -13.68
C ALA A 150 -1.17 5.09 -12.84
N LYS A 151 -0.06 5.60 -13.41
CA LYS A 151 0.75 6.64 -12.76
C LYS A 151 -0.04 7.92 -12.57
N GLU A 152 -0.76 8.35 -13.61
CA GLU A 152 -1.59 9.55 -13.56
C GLU A 152 -2.73 9.40 -12.54
N LEU A 153 -3.42 8.25 -12.54
CA LEU A 153 -4.49 7.97 -11.59
C LEU A 153 -3.98 7.98 -10.14
N SER A 154 -2.85 7.30 -9.88
CA SER A 154 -2.23 7.27 -8.55
C SER A 154 -1.78 8.66 -8.09
N PHE A 155 -1.22 9.45 -9.01
CA PHE A 155 -0.82 10.83 -8.74
C PHE A 155 -2.01 11.71 -8.38
N ASN A 156 -3.06 11.71 -9.21
CA ASN A 156 -4.26 12.52 -8.98
C ASN A 156 -5.01 12.07 -7.72
N PHE A 157 -5.03 10.77 -7.43
CA PHE A 157 -5.57 10.24 -6.18
C PHE A 157 -4.82 10.78 -4.95
N ASN A 158 -3.49 10.66 -4.93
CA ASN A 158 -2.68 11.21 -3.84
C ASN A 158 -2.86 12.73 -3.73
N LYS A 159 -2.90 13.45 -4.87
CA LYS A 159 -3.10 14.91 -4.91
C LYS A 159 -4.44 15.32 -4.30
N ALA A 160 -5.53 14.59 -4.60
CA ALA A 160 -6.85 14.84 -4.02
C ALA A 160 -6.84 14.67 -2.49
N LEU A 161 -6.26 13.57 -2.01
CA LEU A 161 -6.20 13.30 -0.57
C LEU A 161 -5.25 14.25 0.17
N ILE A 162 -4.13 14.64 -0.45
CA ILE A 162 -3.24 15.68 0.08
C ILE A 162 -3.99 17.02 0.21
N LYS A 163 -4.83 17.39 -0.77
CA LYS A 163 -5.68 18.59 -0.68
C LYS A 163 -6.62 18.51 0.53
N ILE A 164 -7.32 17.39 0.70
CA ILE A 164 -8.23 17.15 1.83
C ILE A 164 -7.51 17.23 3.19
N PHE A 165 -6.32 16.62 3.30
CA PHE A 165 -5.51 16.69 4.53
C PHE A 165 -5.05 18.11 4.80
N LYS A 166 -4.57 18.82 3.79
CA LYS A 166 -4.12 20.22 3.89
C LYS A 166 -5.25 21.15 4.33
N GLU A 167 -6.44 21.00 3.74
CA GLU A 167 -7.64 21.76 4.14
C GLU A 167 -8.09 21.43 5.57
N SER A 168 -7.71 20.26 6.08
CA SER A 168 -7.92 19.85 7.47
C SER A 168 -6.78 20.28 8.40
N GLY A 169 -5.78 21.01 7.90
CA GLY A 169 -4.63 21.49 8.68
C GLY A 169 -3.51 20.48 8.90
N TYR A 170 -3.48 19.39 8.13
CA TYR A 170 -2.53 18.30 8.29
C TYR A 170 -1.74 18.00 7.00
N HIS A 171 -0.53 17.51 7.17
CA HIS A 171 0.33 17.01 6.10
C HIS A 171 0.00 15.56 5.75
N LEU A 172 0.12 15.23 4.47
CA LEU A 172 0.08 13.86 3.96
C LEU A 172 1.23 13.66 2.98
N ASP A 173 1.99 12.56 3.13
CA ASP A 173 3.09 12.27 2.23
C ASP A 173 2.60 11.86 0.84
N ASN A 174 3.25 12.40 -0.19
CA ASN A 174 3.01 11.95 -1.56
C ASN A 174 3.75 10.64 -1.81
N VAL A 175 2.98 9.57 -1.94
CA VAL A 175 3.48 8.20 -2.15
C VAL A 175 2.90 7.57 -3.42
N ALA A 176 2.59 8.40 -4.43
CA ALA A 176 1.93 7.95 -5.67
C ALA A 176 2.76 6.99 -6.54
N ASP A 177 4.03 6.73 -6.22
CA ASP A 177 4.93 5.92 -7.04
C ASP A 177 4.45 4.46 -7.14
N LEU A 178 4.26 3.92 -8.36
CA LEU A 178 3.76 2.55 -8.52
C LEU A 178 4.70 1.47 -7.94
N SER A 179 5.96 1.84 -7.65
CA SER A 179 6.94 1.00 -6.96
C SER A 179 6.78 0.93 -5.45
N ARG A 180 5.72 1.53 -4.89
CA ARG A 180 5.53 1.67 -3.45
C ARG A 180 5.63 0.33 -2.74
N VAL A 181 6.38 0.32 -1.64
CA VAL A 181 6.40 -0.78 -0.68
C VAL A 181 5.63 -0.40 0.59
N ILE A 182 4.82 -1.32 1.08
CA ILE A 182 3.92 -1.18 2.24
C ILE A 182 4.27 -2.27 3.26
N ARG A 183 4.18 -1.97 4.56
CA ARG A 183 4.45 -2.98 5.60
C ARG A 183 3.46 -4.13 5.48
N ILE A 184 3.95 -5.36 5.60
CA ILE A 184 3.09 -6.54 5.53
C ILE A 184 2.28 -6.62 6.84
N PRO A 185 0.94 -6.74 6.78
CA PRO A 185 0.15 -7.00 7.98
C PRO A 185 0.59 -8.24 8.74
N TYR A 186 0.27 -8.29 10.03
CA TYR A 186 0.64 -9.37 10.96
C TYR A 186 2.13 -9.44 11.32
N THR A 187 2.98 -8.65 10.66
CA THR A 187 4.39 -8.50 11.03
C THR A 187 4.60 -7.45 12.13
N THR A 188 5.85 -7.25 12.55
CA THR A 188 6.23 -6.25 13.56
C THR A 188 6.98 -5.09 12.90
N ASN A 189 6.60 -3.87 13.26
CA ASN A 189 7.35 -2.65 12.95
C ASN A 189 8.40 -2.40 14.04
N PHE A 190 9.67 -2.39 13.66
CA PHE A 190 10.84 -2.19 14.52
C PHE A 190 11.43 -0.78 14.43
N LYS A 191 10.70 0.19 13.84
CA LYS A 191 11.15 1.59 13.72
C LYS A 191 11.45 2.23 15.07
N THR A 192 10.69 1.88 16.11
CA THR A 192 10.88 2.34 17.50
C THR A 192 10.78 1.14 18.46
N THR A 193 10.08 1.26 19.59
CA THR A 193 9.64 0.09 20.35
C THR A 193 8.79 -0.79 19.45
N PRO A 194 9.03 -2.12 19.39
CA PRO A 194 8.32 -3.00 18.46
C PRO A 194 6.79 -2.89 18.58
N VAL A 195 6.12 -2.56 17.47
CA VAL A 195 4.65 -2.44 17.41
C VAL A 195 4.09 -3.39 16.35
N PRO A 196 3.01 -4.15 16.63
CA PRO A 196 2.38 -5.00 15.63
C PRO A 196 1.75 -4.19 14.49
N VAL A 197 1.97 -4.65 13.25
CA VAL A 197 1.25 -4.18 12.06
C VAL A 197 -0.06 -4.96 11.97
N LYS A 198 -1.19 -4.27 11.95
CA LYS A 198 -2.53 -4.89 12.03
C LYS A 198 -3.43 -4.41 10.91
N ILE A 199 -4.27 -5.30 10.38
CA ILE A 199 -5.45 -4.88 9.64
C ILE A 199 -6.48 -4.44 10.68
N ILE A 200 -6.90 -3.18 10.63
CA ILE A 200 -7.89 -2.61 11.56
C ILE A 200 -9.26 -2.38 10.91
N ASN A 201 -9.32 -2.43 9.59
CA ASN A 201 -10.55 -2.44 8.81
C ASN A 201 -10.35 -3.30 7.55
N CYS A 202 -11.35 -4.10 7.19
CA CYS A 202 -11.38 -4.89 5.97
C CYS A 202 -12.84 -5.05 5.55
N ASP A 203 -13.27 -4.28 4.55
CA ASP A 203 -14.59 -4.34 3.96
C ASP A 203 -14.45 -4.68 2.47
N LEU A 204 -14.55 -5.96 2.14
CA LEU A 204 -14.34 -6.46 0.77
C LEU A 204 -15.51 -6.15 -0.17
N GLU A 205 -16.62 -5.61 0.33
CA GLU A 205 -17.72 -5.08 -0.49
C GLU A 205 -17.37 -3.68 -1.03
N SER A 206 -16.52 -2.93 -0.31
CA SER A 206 -16.05 -1.60 -0.71
C SER A 206 -14.89 -1.65 -1.72
N LYS A 207 -15.12 -2.24 -2.90
CA LYS A 207 -14.18 -2.23 -4.04
C LYS A 207 -14.72 -1.36 -5.17
N TYR A 208 -13.81 -0.70 -5.90
CA TYR A 208 -14.20 0.35 -6.82
C TYR A 208 -13.70 0.11 -8.25
N THR A 209 -14.50 0.47 -9.22
CA THR A 209 -14.08 0.61 -10.61
C THR A 209 -13.14 1.81 -10.78
N LEU A 210 -12.38 1.83 -11.87
CA LEU A 210 -11.52 2.98 -12.19
C LEU A 210 -12.33 4.26 -12.37
N ASP A 211 -13.54 4.16 -12.94
CA ASP A 211 -14.40 5.31 -13.20
C ASP A 211 -14.98 5.91 -11.92
N GLU A 212 -15.38 5.08 -10.94
CA GLU A 212 -15.81 5.56 -9.62
C GLU A 212 -14.69 6.32 -8.90
N ILE A 213 -13.45 5.81 -8.98
CA ILE A 213 -12.28 6.48 -8.41
C ILE A 213 -12.01 7.80 -9.12
N LYS A 214 -11.99 7.82 -10.46
CA LYS A 214 -11.79 9.04 -11.25
C LYS A 214 -12.85 10.10 -10.94
N ALA A 215 -14.12 9.69 -10.83
CA ALA A 215 -15.21 10.59 -10.47
C ALA A 215 -15.00 11.20 -9.08
N ALA A 216 -14.67 10.38 -8.07
CA ALA A 216 -14.41 10.87 -6.72
C ALA A 216 -13.17 11.80 -6.64
N ILE A 217 -12.14 11.55 -7.43
CA ILE A 217 -10.97 12.44 -7.55
C ILE A 217 -11.37 13.78 -8.17
N ASN A 218 -12.16 13.75 -9.25
CA ASN A 218 -12.57 14.96 -9.96
C ASN A 218 -13.43 15.89 -9.10
N GLU A 219 -14.29 15.35 -8.22
CA GLU A 219 -15.06 16.14 -7.25
C GLU A 219 -14.18 16.99 -6.31
N ILE A 220 -12.92 16.57 -6.09
CA ILE A 220 -11.97 17.26 -5.21
C ILE A 220 -11.02 18.17 -5.99
N LEU A 221 -10.62 17.77 -7.20
CA LEU A 221 -9.60 18.48 -7.99
C LEU A 221 -10.16 19.49 -9.00
N SER A 222 -11.47 19.46 -9.28
CA SER A 222 -12.16 20.54 -9.99
C SER A 222 -12.14 21.84 -9.18
#